data_AF-A0A2N3DKZ7-F1
#
_entry.id   AF-A0A2N3DKZ7-F1
#
_cell.length_a   1.000
_cell.length_b   1.000
_cell.length_c   1.000
_cell.angle_alpha   90.00
_cell.angle_beta   90.00
_cell.angle_gamma   90.00
#
_symmetry.space_group_name_H-M   'P 1'
#
loop_
_entity.id
_entity.type
_entity.pdbx_description
1 polymer ?
#
loop_
_entity_poly.entity_id
_entity_poly.type
_entity_poly.pdbx_seq_one_letter_code
_entity_poly.pdbx_strand_id
1 'polypeptide(L)'
;LGAMFAPADWLVLFALVLAMLGMALAGAWGSGGALGLPRADRIAFLFAGSQKSVAIGAPLAAILFPPASAGFVIAPLLLYHLAQLVVAAPLATRLARTGQ
;
A
#
# COMPACT_ATOMS: atom_id res chain seq x y z
N LEU A 1 19.64 7.25 5.96
CA LEU A 1 19.02 5.99 5.50
C LEU A 1 20.05 4.89 5.25
N GLY A 2 21.09 5.09 4.43
CA GLY A 2 22.12 4.06 4.18
C GLY A 2 22.92 3.60 5.42
N ALA A 3 22.98 4.43 6.47
CA ALA A 3 23.55 4.04 7.78
C ALA A 3 22.53 3.40 8.74
N MET A 4 21.24 3.40 8.40
CA MET A 4 20.15 2.92 9.27
C MET A 4 19.60 1.56 8.84
N PHE A 5 19.75 1.20 7.56
CA PHE A 5 19.27 -0.05 6.99
C PHE A 5 20.41 -0.70 6.22
N ALA A 6 20.80 -1.91 6.63
CA ALA A 6 21.67 -2.75 5.84
C ALA A 6 20.95 -3.20 4.55
N PRO A 7 21.67 -3.67 3.52
CA PRO A 7 21.05 -4.18 2.29
C PRO A 7 20.03 -5.30 2.54
N ALA A 8 20.27 -6.16 3.53
CA ALA A 8 19.34 -7.22 3.94
C ALA A 8 18.05 -6.64 4.54
N ASP A 9 18.13 -5.57 5.33
CA ASP A 9 16.98 -4.94 5.95
C ASP A 9 16.04 -4.33 4.91
N TRP A 10 16.59 -3.75 3.84
CA TRP A 10 15.81 -3.24 2.72
C TRP A 10 15.03 -4.34 2.01
N LEU A 11 15.63 -5.53 1.81
CA LEU A 11 14.95 -6.67 1.22
C LEU A 11 13.79 -7.15 2.09
N VAL A 12 14.03 -7.28 3.40
CA VAL A 12 13.00 -7.68 4.36
C VAL A 12 11.88 -6.65 4.40
N LEU A 13 12.22 -5.35 4.49
CA LEU A 13 11.26 -4.26 4.50
C LEU A 13 10.40 -4.26 3.24
N PHE A 14 11.01 -4.41 2.07
CA PHE A 14 10.30 -4.47 0.80
C PHE A 14 9.36 -5.69 0.73
N ALA A 15 9.83 -6.86 1.15
CA ALA A 15 9.01 -8.06 1.21
C ALA A 15 7.79 -7.90 2.14
N LEU A 16 7.99 -7.33 3.33
CA LEU A 16 6.91 -7.03 4.28
C LEU A 16 5.91 -6.01 3.71
N VAL A 17 6.39 -4.97 3.03
CA VAL A 17 5.54 -3.97 2.38
C VAL A 17 4.69 -4.61 1.28
N LEU A 18 5.28 -5.46 0.44
CA LEU A 18 4.54 -6.18 -0.60
C LEU A 18 3.53 -7.15 -0.01
N ALA A 19 3.88 -7.86 1.07
CA ALA A 19 2.96 -8.72 1.80
C ALA A 19 1.77 -7.91 2.35
N MET A 20 2.03 -6.76 2.96
CA MET A 20 0.99 -5.87 3.48
C MET A 20 0.08 -5.34 2.37
N LEU A 21 0.64 -4.92 1.24
CA LEU A 21 -0.12 -4.48 0.07
C LEU A 21 -0.99 -5.61 -0.50
N GLY A 22 -0.42 -6.82 -0.61
CA GLY A 22 -1.14 -8.01 -1.04
C GLY A 22 -2.32 -8.33 -0.11
N MET A 23 -2.10 -8.28 1.21
CA MET A 23 -3.15 -8.46 2.21
C MET A 23 -4.24 -7.39 2.10
N ALA A 24 -3.89 -6.12 1.90
CA ALA A 24 -4.85 -5.04 1.75
C ALA A 24 -5.71 -5.21 0.49
N LEU A 25 -5.09 -5.55 -0.65
CA LEU A 25 -5.80 -5.82 -1.90
C LEU A 25 -6.70 -7.05 -1.80
N ALA A 26 -6.19 -8.16 -1.27
CA ALA A 26 -6.95 -9.39 -1.08
C ALA A 26 -8.11 -9.19 -0.09
N GLY A 27 -7.84 -8.48 1.02
CA GLY A 27 -8.84 -8.12 2.02
C GLY A 27 -9.96 -7.28 1.42
N ALA A 28 -9.62 -6.20 0.72
CA ALA A 28 -10.62 -5.33 0.10
C ALA A 28 -11.42 -6.05 -0.99
N TRP A 29 -10.77 -6.83 -1.85
CA TRP A 29 -11.46 -7.63 -2.87
C TRP A 29 -12.36 -8.70 -2.25
N GLY A 30 -11.88 -9.40 -1.23
CA GLY A 30 -12.58 -10.45 -0.52
C GLY A 30 -13.81 -9.92 0.23
N SER A 31 -13.63 -8.83 0.99
CA SER A 31 -14.74 -8.19 1.71
C SER A 31 -15.78 -7.62 0.75
N GLY A 32 -15.37 -6.97 -0.35
CA GLY A 32 -16.31 -6.50 -1.36
C GLY A 32 -17.11 -7.63 -2.00
N GLY A 33 -16.51 -8.82 -2.14
CA GLY A 33 -17.21 -10.03 -2.58
C GLY A 33 -18.19 -10.58 -1.54
N ALA A 34 -17.76 -10.64 -0.27
CA ALA A 34 -18.60 -11.09 0.84
C ALA A 34 -19.81 -10.18 1.08
N LEU A 35 -19.67 -8.88 0.82
CA LEU A 35 -20.74 -7.88 0.87
C LEU A 35 -21.67 -7.92 -0.34
N GLY A 36 -21.38 -8.74 -1.36
CA GLY A 36 -22.20 -8.84 -2.57
C GLY A 36 -22.16 -7.58 -3.45
N LEU A 37 -21.09 -6.77 -3.37
CA LEU A 37 -20.97 -5.55 -4.17
C LEU A 37 -21.00 -5.88 -5.67
N PRO A 38 -21.75 -5.11 -6.49
CA PRO A 38 -21.67 -5.24 -7.93
C PRO A 38 -20.25 -4.94 -8.42
N ARG A 39 -19.88 -5.46 -9.59
CA ARG A 39 -18.48 -5.48 -10.05
C ARG A 39 -17.82 -4.10 -10.06
N ALA A 40 -18.53 -3.07 -10.52
CA ALA A 40 -18.02 -1.70 -10.55
C ALA A 40 -17.66 -1.20 -9.15
N ASP A 41 -18.57 -1.39 -8.19
CA ASP A 41 -18.38 -0.98 -6.79
C ASP A 41 -17.29 -1.80 -6.12
N ARG A 42 -17.17 -3.09 -6.44
CA ARG A 42 -16.09 -3.93 -5.93
C ARG A 42 -14.71 -3.47 -6.41
N ILE A 43 -14.61 -2.99 -7.66
CA ILE A 43 -13.38 -2.40 -8.20
C ILE A 43 -13.09 -1.06 -7.50
N ALA A 44 -14.09 -0.20 -7.33
CA ALA A 44 -13.92 1.05 -6.59
C ALA A 44 -13.47 0.80 -5.13
N PHE A 45 -14.09 -0.17 -4.47
CA PHE A 45 -13.78 -0.58 -3.10
C PHE A 45 -12.36 -1.15 -2.98
N LEU A 46 -11.89 -1.94 -3.96
CA LEU A 46 -10.52 -2.44 -4.01
C LEU A 46 -9.49 -1.32 -3.97
N PHE A 47 -9.66 -0.30 -4.82
CA PHE A 47 -8.72 0.82 -4.89
C PHE A 47 -8.84 1.74 -3.68
N ALA A 48 -10.06 2.04 -3.23
CA ALA A 48 -10.29 2.86 -2.06
C ALA A 48 -9.73 2.20 -0.78
N GLY A 49 -9.96 0.90 -0.60
CA GLY A 49 -9.58 0.16 0.60
C GLY A 49 -8.08 -0.19 0.69
N SER A 50 -7.38 -0.26 -0.45
CA SER A 50 -5.94 -0.56 -0.48
C SER A 50 -5.05 0.70 -0.44
N GLN A 51 -5.61 1.89 -0.61
CA GLN A 51 -4.85 3.14 -0.55
C GLN A 51 -4.58 3.57 0.90
N LYS A 52 -3.31 3.87 1.17
CA LYS A 52 -2.87 4.46 2.44
C LYS A 52 -2.48 5.92 2.21
N SER A 53 -3.00 6.83 3.04
CA SER A 53 -2.70 8.25 2.91
C SER A 53 -1.27 8.57 3.38
N VAL A 54 -0.35 8.72 2.43
CA VAL A 54 1.00 9.23 2.69
C VAL A 54 0.99 10.71 3.02
N ALA A 55 0.13 11.49 2.35
CA ALA A 55 0.01 12.92 2.58
C ALA A 55 -0.29 13.24 4.05
N ILE A 56 -1.06 12.39 4.73
CA ILE A 56 -1.33 12.51 6.16
C ILE A 56 -0.26 11.78 6.99
N GLY A 57 0.11 10.55 6.60
CA GLY A 57 0.96 9.71 7.43
C GLY A 57 2.43 10.15 7.53
N ALA A 58 3.01 10.76 6.49
CA ALA A 58 4.38 11.24 6.53
C ALA A 58 4.56 12.46 7.47
N PRO A 59 3.72 13.52 7.39
CA PRO A 59 3.76 14.60 8.37
C PRO A 59 3.49 14.13 9.80
N LEU A 60 2.53 13.23 10.01
CA LEU A 60 2.25 12.69 11.35
C LEU A 60 3.46 11.92 11.92
N ALA A 61 4.15 11.12 11.11
CA ALA A 61 5.36 10.43 11.54
C ALA A 61 6.48 11.42 11.92
N ALA A 62 6.61 12.53 11.18
CA ALA A 62 7.58 13.57 11.49
C ALA A 62 7.26 14.33 12.79
N ILE A 63 5.97 14.45 13.16
CA ILE A 63 5.53 15.09 14.40
C ILE A 63 5.66 14.15 15.61
N LEU A 64 5.28 12.88 15.45
CA LEU A 64 5.19 11.91 16.54
C LEU A 64 6.54 11.32 16.95
N PHE A 65 7.50 11.26 16.03
CA PHE A 65 8.78 10.59 16.28
C PHE A 65 9.94 11.59 16.26
N PRO A 66 10.94 11.41 17.15
CA PRO A 66 12.19 12.16 17.08
C PRO A 66 12.82 12.11 15.67
N PRO A 67 13.48 13.17 15.20
CA PRO A 67 14.08 13.22 13.86
C PRO A 67 15.02 12.04 13.57
N ALA A 68 15.75 11.58 14.59
CA ALA A 68 16.65 10.44 14.50
C ALA A 68 15.96 9.10 14.18
N SER A 69 14.68 8.94 14.53
CA SER A 69 13.89 7.72 14.28
C SER A 69 12.80 7.89 13.21
N ALA A 70 12.41 9.12 12.89
CA ALA A 70 11.34 9.41 11.94
C ALA A 70 11.60 8.77 10.56
N GLY A 71 12.87 8.75 10.10
CA GLY A 71 13.24 8.12 8.84
C GLY A 71 12.93 6.62 8.79
N PHE A 72 13.04 5.90 9.90
CA PHE A 72 12.72 4.47 9.99
C PHE A 72 11.22 4.21 9.82
N VAL A 73 10.37 5.08 10.37
CA VAL A 73 8.90 4.99 10.29
C VAL A 73 8.39 5.43 8.91
N ILE A 74 9.01 6.44 8.33
CA ILE A 74 8.61 7.00 7.02
C ILE A 74 8.99 6.07 5.87
N ALA A 75 10.10 5.33 5.96
CA ALA A 75 10.57 4.42 4.91
C ALA A 75 9.51 3.40 4.43
N PRO A 76 8.90 2.56 5.28
CA PRO A 76 7.84 1.63 4.85
C PRO A 76 6.62 2.35 4.27
N LEU A 77 6.28 3.52 4.80
CA LEU A 77 5.14 4.30 4.34
C LEU A 77 5.32 4.80 2.90
N LEU A 78 6.50 5.30 2.57
CA LEU A 78 6.84 5.71 1.20
C LEU A 78 6.96 4.51 0.26
N LEU A 79 7.58 3.41 0.71
CA LEU A 79 7.69 2.17 -0.08
C LEU A 79 6.31 1.61 -0.42
N TYR A 80 5.40 1.55 0.56
CA TYR A 80 4.03 1.07 0.34
C TYR A 80 3.33 1.89 -0.73
N HIS A 81 3.45 3.21 -0.65
CA HIS A 81 2.83 4.11 -1.61
C HIS A 81 3.36 3.93 -3.02
N LEU A 82 4.69 3.87 -3.16
CA LEU A 82 5.31 3.62 -4.46
C LEU A 82 4.88 2.27 -5.04
N ALA A 83 4.94 1.20 -4.24
CA ALA A 83 4.52 -0.13 -4.65
C ALA A 83 3.04 -0.16 -5.06
N GLN A 84 2.17 0.52 -4.30
CA GLN A 84 0.75 0.62 -4.60
C GLN A 84 0.51 1.30 -5.95
N LEU A 85 1.19 2.43 -6.24
CA LEU A 85 1.07 3.11 -7.54
C LEU A 85 1.48 2.21 -8.71
N VAL A 86 2.59 1.48 -8.55
CA VAL A 86 3.11 0.54 -9.57
C VAL A 86 2.14 -0.63 -9.80
N VAL A 87 1.54 -1.18 -8.74
CA VAL A 87 0.61 -2.31 -8.84
C VAL A 87 -0.76 -1.89 -9.35
N ALA A 88 -1.25 -0.69 -8.98
CA ALA A 88 -2.60 -0.26 -9.31
C ALA A 88 -2.83 -0.06 -10.82
N ALA A 89 -1.85 0.45 -11.57
CA ALA A 89 -1.99 0.69 -13.01
C ALA A 89 -2.28 -0.58 -13.84
N PRO A 90 -1.46 -1.66 -13.77
CA PRO A 90 -1.76 -2.89 -14.50
C PRO A 90 -3.00 -3.60 -13.94
N LEU A 91 -3.28 -3.48 -12.64
CA LEU A 91 -4.47 -4.07 -12.01
C LEU A 91 -5.76 -3.41 -12.53
N ALA A 92 -5.79 -2.08 -12.64
CA ALA A 92 -6.92 -1.33 -13.20
C ALA A 92 -7.17 -1.71 -14.67
N THR A 93 -6.10 -1.87 -15.46
CA THR A 93 -6.20 -2.27 -16.86
C THR A 93 -6.79 -3.68 -17.01
N ARG A 94 -6.36 -4.64 -16.18
CA ARG A 94 -6.96 -5.99 -16.12
C ARG A 94 -8.41 -5.94 -15.65
N LEU A 95 -8.66 -5.14 -14.61
CA LEU A 95 -9.95 -4.68 -14.08
C LEU A 95 -11.00 -4.44 -15.19
N ALA A 96 -10.65 -3.48 -16.04
CA ALA A 96 -11.48 -2.95 -17.10
C ALA A 96 -11.76 -3.97 -18.21
N ARG A 97 -10.74 -4.75 -18.62
CA ARG A 97 -10.89 -5.74 -19.72
C ARG A 97 -11.83 -6.89 -19.40
N THR A 98 -11.95 -7.27 -18.13
CA THR A 98 -12.85 -8.35 -17.69
C THR A 98 -14.25 -7.84 -17.33
N GLY A 99 -14.47 -6.51 -17.35
CA GLY A 99 -15.78 -5.88 -17.13
C GLY A 99 -16.51 -5.45 -18.40
N GLN A 100 -15.86 -5.56 -19.57
CA GLN A 100 -16.48 -5.53 -20.90
C GLN A 100 -16.84 -6.94 -21.32
#